data_AF-A0A448T9N4-F1
#
_entry.id   AF-A0A448T9N4-F1
#
_cell.length_a   1.000
_cell.length_b   1.000
_cell.length_c   1.000
_cell.angle_alpha   90.00
_cell.angle_beta   90.00
_cell.angle_gamma   90.00
#
_symmetry.space_group_name_H-M   'P 1'
#
loop_
_entity.id
_entity.type
_entity.pdbx_description
1 polymer ?
#
loop_
_entity_poly.entity_id
_entity_poly.type
_entity_poly.pdbx_seq_one_letter_code
_entity_poly.pdbx_strand_id
1 'polypeptide(L)'
;MKIIKLIGIATGVLLLAACAGQQKNTDLYHWGNYSDVVYSHYNEPGDFAKQEQSLNQIISQAKELNKPVAPGVYGHLGLALLKQGKSGEAKAAFQQEQSLYPESTQFIQFLQRKK
;
A
#
# COMPACT_ATOMS: atom_id res chain seq x y z
N MET A 1 -20.43 32.75 -41.12
CA MET A 1 -21.24 31.94 -40.17
C MET A 1 -20.81 30.47 -40.05
N LYS A 2 -20.42 29.77 -41.13
CA LYS A 2 -19.96 28.37 -41.07
C LYS A 2 -18.66 28.19 -40.25
N ILE A 3 -17.74 29.15 -40.36
CA ILE A 3 -16.42 29.13 -39.70
C ILE A 3 -16.53 29.27 -38.17
N ILE A 4 -17.47 30.09 -37.69
CA ILE A 4 -17.71 30.30 -36.23
C ILE A 4 -18.33 29.04 -35.59
N LYS A 5 -19.22 28.34 -36.32
CA LYS A 5 -19.76 27.03 -35.88
C LYS A 5 -18.68 25.93 -35.84
N LEU A 6 -17.74 25.94 -36.79
CA LEU A 6 -16.62 25.00 -36.85
C LEU A 6 -15.63 25.20 -35.69
N ILE A 7 -15.35 26.45 -35.31
CA ILE A 7 -14.48 26.77 -34.15
C ILE A 7 -15.13 26.32 -32.83
N GLY A 8 -16.44 26.53 -32.65
CA GLY A 8 -17.15 26.08 -31.44
C GLY A 8 -17.14 24.56 -31.26
N ILE A 9 -17.24 23.79 -32.36
CA ILE A 9 -17.18 22.33 -32.33
C ILE A 9 -15.75 21.85 -32.02
N ALA A 10 -14.73 22.49 -32.59
CA ALA A 10 -13.33 22.14 -32.34
C ALA A 10 -12.92 22.37 -30.87
N THR A 11 -13.35 23.47 -30.26
CA THR A 11 -13.06 23.77 -28.84
C THR A 11 -13.76 22.78 -27.89
N GLY A 12 -14.96 22.31 -28.25
CA GLY A 12 -15.66 21.26 -27.50
C GLY A 12 -14.88 19.94 -27.48
N VAL A 13 -14.38 19.48 -28.63
CA VAL A 13 -13.63 18.21 -28.74
C VAL A 13 -12.32 18.25 -27.94
N LEU A 14 -11.65 19.40 -27.87
CA LEU A 14 -10.43 19.57 -27.06
C LEU A 14 -10.70 19.51 -25.54
N LEU A 15 -11.85 19.99 -25.06
CA LEU A 15 -12.22 19.93 -23.65
C LEU A 15 -12.55 18.50 -23.19
N LEU A 16 -13.10 17.64 -24.07
CA LEU A 16 -13.38 16.24 -23.73
C LEU A 16 -12.11 15.37 -23.66
N ALA A 17 -11.03 15.74 -24.36
CA ALA A 17 -9.76 15.03 -24.29
C ALA A 17 -9.01 15.26 -22.95
N ALA A 18 -9.35 16.31 -22.20
CA ALA A 18 -8.72 16.61 -20.91
C ALA A 18 -9.10 15.63 -19.79
N CYS A 19 -10.30 15.02 -19.85
CA CYS A 19 -10.70 13.97 -18.91
C CYS A 19 -10.08 12.60 -19.25
N ALA A 20 -9.62 12.42 -20.49
CA ALA A 20 -8.91 11.21 -20.94
C ALA A 20 -7.39 11.29 -20.69
N GLY A 21 -6.94 12.30 -19.94
CA GLY A 21 -5.56 12.43 -19.48
C GLY A 21 -5.13 11.13 -18.83
N GLN A 22 -4.24 10.42 -19.53
CA GLN A 22 -3.74 9.10 -19.17
C GLN A 22 -3.32 9.12 -17.70
N GLN A 23 -4.04 8.39 -16.84
CA GLN A 23 -3.62 8.16 -15.47
C GLN A 23 -2.32 7.35 -15.55
N LYS A 24 -1.20 8.07 -15.60
CA LYS A 24 0.12 7.48 -15.40
C LYS A 24 0.03 6.97 -13.96
N ASN A 25 -0.17 5.66 -13.79
CA ASN A 25 -0.11 4.97 -12.51
C ASN A 25 1.32 5.12 -11.96
N THR A 26 1.66 6.31 -11.50
CA THR A 26 2.81 6.55 -10.64
C THR A 26 2.31 6.28 -9.23
N ASP A 27 2.09 5.01 -8.92
CA ASP A 27 1.77 4.61 -7.56
C ASP A 27 2.89 5.15 -6.66
N LEU A 28 2.50 6.00 -5.71
CA LEU A 28 3.40 6.63 -4.75
C LEU A 28 4.15 5.57 -3.94
N TYR A 29 3.50 4.44 -3.68
CA TYR A 29 3.99 3.31 -2.91
C TYR A 29 4.23 2.09 -3.79
N HIS A 30 5.07 1.18 -3.31
CA HIS A 30 5.14 -0.16 -3.86
C HIS A 30 4.27 -1.12 -3.04
N TRP A 31 3.25 -1.70 -3.68
CA TRP A 31 2.30 -2.62 -3.04
C TRP A 31 2.67 -4.10 -3.24
N GLY A 32 3.40 -4.44 -4.30
CA GLY A 32 3.66 -5.85 -4.65
C GLY A 32 2.38 -6.69 -4.67
N ASN A 33 2.40 -7.85 -4.01
CA ASN A 33 1.25 -8.75 -3.84
C ASN A 33 0.47 -8.53 -2.53
N TYR A 34 0.52 -7.32 -1.93
CA TYR A 34 -0.07 -7.07 -0.61
C TYR A 34 -1.55 -7.44 -0.51
N SER A 35 -2.34 -7.16 -1.56
CA SER A 35 -3.77 -7.53 -1.60
C SER A 35 -4.00 -9.02 -1.40
N ASP A 36 -3.14 -9.87 -1.99
CA ASP A 36 -3.23 -11.32 -1.85
C ASP A 36 -2.89 -11.75 -0.42
N VAL A 37 -1.88 -11.12 0.19
CA VAL A 37 -1.48 -11.38 1.59
C VAL A 37 -2.61 -11.01 2.56
N VAL A 38 -3.29 -9.89 2.33
CA VAL A 38 -4.46 -9.49 3.13
C VAL A 38 -5.61 -10.48 2.93
N TYR A 39 -5.91 -10.86 1.69
CA TYR A 39 -6.93 -11.85 1.39
C TYR A 39 -6.64 -13.19 2.07
N SER A 40 -5.41 -13.70 1.96
CA SER A 40 -5.01 -14.96 2.58
C SER A 40 -5.05 -14.88 4.10
N HIS A 41 -4.73 -13.73 4.71
CA HIS A 41 -4.82 -13.56 6.16
C HIS A 41 -6.23 -13.84 6.72
N TYR A 42 -7.28 -13.45 5.99
CA TYR A 42 -8.67 -13.65 6.41
C TYR A 42 -9.25 -15.00 6.00
N ASN A 43 -8.84 -15.55 4.85
CA ASN A 43 -9.44 -16.77 4.30
C ASN A 43 -8.62 -18.05 4.57
N GLU A 44 -7.32 -17.92 4.81
CA GLU A 44 -6.40 -19.03 5.08
C GLU A 44 -5.71 -18.81 6.45
N PRO A 45 -6.44 -18.99 7.56
CA PRO A 45 -5.88 -18.74 8.87
C PRO A 45 -4.72 -19.70 9.18
N GLY A 46 -3.55 -19.15 9.50
CA GLY A 46 -2.49 -19.88 10.20
C GLY A 46 -1.11 -19.91 9.55
N ASP A 47 -0.97 -19.62 8.25
CA ASP A 47 0.36 -19.59 7.62
C ASP A 47 1.04 -18.22 7.76
N PHE A 48 1.37 -17.87 9.00
CA PHE A 48 2.02 -16.59 9.31
C PHE A 48 3.46 -16.52 8.80
N ALA A 49 4.12 -17.66 8.58
CA ALA A 49 5.46 -17.72 7.99
C ALA A 49 5.44 -17.31 6.52
N LYS A 50 4.47 -17.80 5.73
CA LYS A 50 4.27 -17.36 4.35
C LYS A 50 3.86 -15.89 4.25
N GLN A 51 3.07 -15.40 5.19
CA GLN A 51 2.73 -13.97 5.26
C GLN A 51 3.98 -13.13 5.54
N GLU A 52 4.79 -13.49 6.54
CA GLU A 52 6.06 -12.83 6.84
C GLU A 52 6.99 -12.80 5.62
N GLN A 53 7.17 -13.93 4.94
CA GLN A 53 7.99 -14.01 3.72
C GLN A 53 7.50 -13.05 2.64
N SER A 54 6.18 -13.03 2.38
CA SER A 54 5.59 -12.16 1.36
C SER A 54 5.74 -10.68 1.69
N LEU A 55 5.50 -10.31 2.95
CA LEU A 55 5.63 -8.93 3.43
C LEU A 55 7.09 -8.45 3.36
N ASN A 56 8.05 -9.29 3.75
CA ASN A 56 9.47 -9.00 3.60
C ASN A 56 9.89 -8.85 2.13
N GLN A 57 9.31 -9.63 1.23
CA GLN A 57 9.54 -9.48 -0.20
C GLN A 57 9.03 -8.13 -0.71
N ILE A 58 7.82 -7.72 -0.32
CA ILE A 58 7.27 -6.39 -0.68
C ILE A 58 8.20 -5.28 -0.19
N ILE A 59 8.70 -5.38 1.05
CA ILE A 59 9.64 -4.42 1.64
C ILE A 59 10.95 -4.36 0.84
N SER A 60 11.53 -5.51 0.48
CA SER A 60 12.77 -5.56 -0.32
C SER A 60 12.56 -4.93 -1.69
N GLN A 61 11.49 -5.28 -2.38
CA GLN A 61 11.17 -4.74 -3.70
C GLN A 61 10.94 -3.22 -3.66
N ALA A 62 10.24 -2.71 -2.64
CA ALA A 62 10.06 -1.28 -2.47
C ALA A 62 11.41 -0.55 -2.37
N LYS A 63 12.33 -1.11 -1.58
CA LYS A 63 13.70 -0.58 -1.44
C LYS A 63 14.48 -0.62 -2.76
N GLU A 64 14.43 -1.74 -3.48
CA GLU A 64 15.09 -1.89 -4.78
C GLU A 64 14.57 -0.90 -5.82
N LEU A 65 13.26 -0.63 -5.81
CA LEU A 65 12.60 0.31 -6.69
C LEU A 65 12.76 1.78 -6.23
N ASN A 66 13.47 2.03 -5.14
CA ASN A 66 13.58 3.35 -4.49
C ASN A 66 12.20 3.98 -4.23
N LYS A 67 11.22 3.16 -3.86
CA LYS A 67 9.87 3.57 -3.48
C LYS A 67 9.64 3.39 -1.99
N PRO A 68 8.80 4.23 -1.37
CA PRO A 68 8.35 3.98 -0.01
C PRO A 68 7.54 2.67 0.06
N VAL A 69 7.79 1.90 1.12
CA VAL A 69 6.98 0.73 1.48
C VAL A 69 5.56 1.21 1.80
N ALA A 70 4.52 0.61 1.23
CA ALA A 70 3.15 1.06 1.45
C ALA A 70 2.72 1.08 2.94
N PRO A 71 1.81 2.01 3.33
CA PRO A 71 1.25 2.04 4.68
C PRO A 71 0.59 0.71 5.06
N GLY A 72 0.76 0.30 6.31
CA GLY A 72 0.20 -0.92 6.87
C GLY A 72 1.02 -2.18 6.63
N VAL A 73 1.98 -2.20 5.69
CA VAL A 73 2.81 -3.40 5.41
C VAL A 73 3.65 -3.78 6.63
N TYR A 74 4.31 -2.83 7.28
CA TYR A 74 5.07 -3.10 8.50
C TYR A 74 4.14 -3.41 9.69
N GLY A 75 2.96 -2.77 9.74
CA GLY A 75 1.91 -3.12 10.70
C GLY A 75 1.45 -4.59 10.58
N HIS A 76 1.18 -5.07 9.37
CA HIS A 76 0.78 -6.45 9.10
C HIS A 76 1.94 -7.42 9.39
N LEU A 77 3.17 -7.04 9.04
CA LEU A 77 4.35 -7.83 9.39
C LEU A 77 4.48 -8.01 10.90
N GLY A 78 4.29 -6.94 11.68
CA GLY A 78 4.26 -7.01 13.13
C GLY A 78 3.20 -7.97 13.67
N LEU A 79 2.00 -7.98 13.08
CA LEU A 79 0.94 -8.94 13.44
C LEU A 79 1.32 -10.39 13.13
N ALA A 80 1.84 -10.65 11.92
CA ALA A 80 2.27 -11.99 11.52
C ALA A 80 3.40 -12.52 12.43
N LEU A 81 4.36 -11.66 12.78
CA LEU A 81 5.47 -11.99 13.70
C LEU A 81 4.97 -12.24 15.13
N LEU A 82 4.02 -11.45 15.63
CA LEU A 82 3.40 -11.69 16.94
C LEU A 82 2.71 -13.05 17.00
N LYS A 83 1.99 -13.44 15.94
CA LYS A 83 1.31 -14.74 15.86
C LYS A 83 2.28 -15.93 15.83
N GLN A 84 3.52 -15.70 15.42
CA GLN A 84 4.61 -16.68 15.47
C GLN A 84 5.40 -16.67 16.80
N GLY A 85 5.06 -15.78 17.74
CA GLY A 85 5.82 -15.61 18.99
C GLY A 85 7.11 -14.79 18.86
N LYS A 86 7.39 -14.21 17.68
CA LYS A 86 8.57 -13.39 17.39
C LYS A 86 8.38 -11.94 17.88
N SER A 87 8.13 -11.76 19.18
CA SER A 87 7.73 -10.45 19.74
C SER A 87 8.76 -9.34 19.59
N GLY A 88 10.05 -9.66 19.60
CA GLY A 88 11.12 -8.67 19.37
C GLY A 88 11.09 -8.09 17.96
N GLU A 89 11.00 -8.96 16.96
CA GLU A 89 10.90 -8.58 15.55
C GLU A 89 9.59 -7.85 15.27
N ALA A 90 8.49 -8.30 15.87
CA ALA A 90 7.21 -7.63 15.74
C ALA A 90 7.25 -6.18 16.25
N LYS A 91 7.89 -5.94 17.41
CA LYS A 91 8.07 -4.60 17.95
C LYS A 91 8.86 -3.71 16.99
N ALA A 92 9.93 -4.24 16.39
CA ALA A 92 10.71 -3.50 15.40
C ALA A 92 9.89 -3.13 14.17
N ALA A 93 9.08 -4.07 13.65
CA ALA A 93 8.17 -3.80 12.53
C ALA A 93 7.15 -2.70 12.88
N PHE A 94 6.52 -2.76 14.06
CA PHE A 94 5.59 -1.73 14.50
C PHE A 94 6.26 -0.35 14.69
N GLN A 95 7.48 -0.29 15.18
CA GLN A 95 8.24 0.96 15.28
C GLN A 95 8.53 1.55 13.90
N GLN A 96 8.86 0.71 12.93
CA GLN A 96 9.10 1.14 11.55
C GLN A 96 7.82 1.70 10.91
N GLU A 97 6.67 1.05 11.13
CA GLU A 97 5.37 1.56 10.68
C GLU A 97 5.09 2.95 11.27
N GLN A 98 5.27 3.14 12.58
CA GLN A 98 5.06 4.43 13.23
C GLN A 98 6.03 5.51 12.77
N SER A 99 7.26 5.13 12.42
CA SER A 99 8.27 6.07 11.91
C SER A 99 7.94 6.54 10.50
N LEU A 100 7.42 5.66 9.65
CA LEU A 100 7.04 5.99 8.27
C LEU A 100 5.68 6.68 8.21
N TYR A 101 4.77 6.27 9.09
CA TYR A 101 3.36 6.65 9.13
C TYR A 101 2.93 7.02 10.55
N PRO A 102 3.32 8.21 11.06
CA PRO A 102 2.97 8.65 12.42
C PRO A 102 1.47 8.65 12.70
N GLU A 103 0.63 8.85 11.68
CA GLU A 103 -0.83 8.77 11.74
C GLU A 103 -1.33 7.37 12.15
N SER A 104 -0.57 6.31 11.90
CA SER A 104 -0.91 4.94 12.29
C SER A 104 -0.69 4.66 13.78
N THR A 105 0.01 5.54 14.50
CA THR A 105 0.53 5.27 15.86
C THR A 105 -0.54 4.78 16.83
N GLN A 106 -1.71 5.42 16.87
CA GLN A 106 -2.79 5.01 17.77
C GLN A 106 -3.29 3.59 17.47
N PHE A 107 -3.41 3.25 16.19
CA PHE A 107 -3.81 1.91 15.76
C PHE A 107 -2.74 0.87 16.12
N ILE A 108 -1.47 1.16 15.83
CA ILE A 108 -0.35 0.25 16.13
C ILE A 108 -0.19 0.03 17.65
N GLN A 109 -0.42 1.05 18.47
CA GLN A 109 -0.47 0.90 19.93
C GLN A 109 -1.68 0.06 20.39
N PHE A 110 -2.82 0.17 19.71
CA PHE A 110 -3.98 -0.69 19.97
C PHE A 110 -3.66 -2.17 19.69
N LEU A 111 -3.02 -2.48 18.55
CA LEU A 111 -2.63 -3.85 18.20
C LEU A 111 -1.71 -4.50 19.23
N GLN A 112 -0.74 -3.74 19.77
CA GLN A 112 0.24 -4.24 20.75
C GLN A 112 -0.35 -4.53 22.14
N ARG A 113 -1.52 -3.98 22.46
CA ARG A 113 -2.18 -4.20 23.76
C ARG A 113 -3.00 -5.49 23.81
N LYS A 114 -3.45 -6.00 22.67
CA LYS A 114 -4.19 -7.26 22.61
C LYS A 114 -3.23 -8.43 22.41
N LYS A 115 -2.97 -9.17 23.49
CA LYS A 115 -2.33 -10.49 23.44
C LYS A 115 -3.39 -11.57 23.22
#